data_AF-A0A7Y2ICU6-F1
#
_entry.id   AF-A0A7Y2ICU6-F1
#
_cell.length_a   1.000
_cell.length_b   1.000
_cell.length_c   1.000
_cell.angle_alpha   90.00
_cell.angle_beta   90.00
_cell.angle_gamma   90.00
#
_symmetry.space_group_name_H-M   'P 1'
#
loop_
_entity.id
_entity.type
_entity.pdbx_description
1 polymer ?
#
loop_
_entity_poly.entity_id
_entity_poly.type
_entity_poly.pdbx_seq_one_letter_code
_entity_poly.pdbx_strand_id
1 'polypeptide(L)'
;MIVAELEVFHSRPIAPTRRIALGQRNLPTDPAPGAGGLLLAGIVAEMAPGVAPDLRENLYVLLEDLAAGKRIPQPRVRHRFQTDTVGLLRTNHRLRAIDGSLIFEFDHVDRGLPVQHALAALYAAGQLPATAREVVFDGLRDALVWGKSVDERFISAVMGGGSGTITDLSSWNDPVSWALETLGLESNPSKRTVMKRYRGLLREAHPDHGAEEQEAAVRIAELGQARDLLL
;
A
#
# COMPACT_ATOMS: atom_id res chain seq x y z
N MET A 1 10.38 -12.95 -0.37
CA MET A 1 9.15 -13.17 0.43
C MET A 1 8.00 -12.40 -0.20
N ILE A 2 6.78 -12.97 -0.26
CA ILE A 2 5.59 -12.23 -0.70
C ILE A 2 5.13 -11.36 0.48
N VAL A 3 5.07 -10.04 0.27
CA VAL A 3 4.68 -9.06 1.31
C VAL A 3 3.27 -8.53 1.11
N ALA A 4 2.74 -8.61 -0.12
CA ALA A 4 1.34 -8.37 -0.42
C ALA A 4 0.90 -9.20 -1.64
N GLU A 5 -0.37 -9.58 -1.68
CA GLU A 5 -0.96 -10.33 -2.80
C GLU A 5 -2.45 -9.99 -2.98
N LEU A 6 -2.87 -9.90 -4.24
CA LEU A 6 -4.26 -9.72 -4.66
C LEU A 6 -4.63 -10.74 -5.74
N GLU A 7 -5.56 -11.63 -5.41
CA GLU A 7 -6.20 -12.52 -6.36
C GLU A 7 -7.41 -11.84 -7.00
N VAL A 8 -7.45 -11.90 -8.34
CA VAL A 8 -8.50 -11.29 -9.15
C VAL A 8 -9.12 -12.35 -10.03
N PHE A 9 -10.46 -12.34 -10.08
CA PHE A 9 -11.23 -13.11 -11.03
C PHE A 9 -11.89 -12.17 -12.03
N HIS A 10 -11.74 -12.41 -13.32
CA HIS A 10 -12.34 -11.57 -14.35
C HIS A 10 -12.79 -12.38 -15.56
N SER A 11 -13.72 -11.81 -16.33
CA SER A 11 -14.17 -12.43 -17.58
C SER A 11 -13.06 -12.41 -18.63
N ARG A 12 -13.07 -13.36 -19.56
CA ARG A 12 -12.16 -13.33 -20.73
C ARG A 12 -12.38 -12.04 -21.53
N PRO A 13 -11.34 -11.45 -22.15
CA PRO A 13 -11.48 -10.22 -22.92
C PRO A 13 -12.58 -10.24 -24.00
N ILE A 14 -12.78 -11.39 -24.66
CA ILE A 14 -13.77 -11.58 -25.73
C ILE A 14 -15.18 -11.94 -25.21
N ALA A 15 -15.36 -12.14 -23.90
CA ALA A 15 -16.65 -12.53 -23.35
C ALA A 15 -17.65 -11.37 -23.44
N PRO A 16 -18.92 -11.64 -23.83
CA PRO A 16 -19.94 -10.59 -23.90
C PRO A 16 -20.29 -10.03 -22.51
N THR A 17 -20.25 -10.87 -21.47
CA THR A 17 -20.43 -10.45 -20.08
C THR A 17 -19.11 -10.04 -19.47
N ARG A 18 -19.04 -8.82 -18.94
CA ARG A 18 -17.86 -8.25 -18.28
C ARG A 18 -18.03 -8.28 -16.77
N ARG A 19 -17.42 -9.28 -16.12
CA ARG A 19 -17.54 -9.52 -14.68
C ARG A 19 -16.17 -9.48 -14.01
N ILE A 20 -16.13 -9.00 -12.78
CA ILE A 20 -14.95 -8.95 -11.91
C ILE A 20 -15.35 -9.40 -10.51
N ALA A 21 -14.51 -10.20 -9.86
CA ALA A 21 -14.62 -10.58 -8.46
C ALA A 21 -13.23 -10.56 -7.80
N LEU A 22 -13.19 -10.33 -6.48
CA LEU A 22 -11.96 -10.43 -5.69
C LEU A 22 -11.86 -11.82 -5.07
N GLY A 23 -10.66 -12.37 -5.08
CA GLY A 23 -10.33 -13.61 -4.40
C GLY A 23 -9.65 -13.40 -3.06
N GLN A 24 -8.68 -14.27 -2.78
CA GLN A 24 -7.76 -14.14 -1.65
C GLN A 24 -6.95 -12.85 -1.71
N ARG A 25 -6.75 -12.24 -0.54
CA ARG A 25 -6.12 -10.93 -0.39
C ARG A 25 -5.29 -10.92 0.87
N ASN A 26 -4.01 -10.60 0.72
CA ASN A 26 -3.12 -10.22 1.81
C ASN A 26 -2.60 -8.81 1.51
N LEU A 27 -3.25 -7.81 2.10
CA LEU A 27 -3.00 -6.40 1.81
C LEU A 27 -2.70 -5.66 3.12
N PRO A 28 -1.51 -5.84 3.71
CA PRO A 28 -1.14 -5.14 4.94
C PRO A 28 -0.96 -3.64 4.66
N THR A 29 -1.54 -2.80 5.53
CA THR A 29 -1.59 -1.35 5.35
C THR A 29 -1.07 -0.57 6.56
N ASP A 30 -0.28 -1.21 7.42
CA ASP A 30 0.27 -0.59 8.63
C ASP A 30 1.82 -0.61 8.59
N PRO A 31 2.49 0.56 8.69
CA PRO A 31 1.92 1.90 8.52
C PRO A 31 1.16 2.07 7.19
N ALA A 32 0.32 3.10 7.06
CA ALA A 32 -0.28 3.42 5.77
C ALA A 32 0.78 4.05 4.85
N PRO A 33 0.82 3.75 3.53
CA PRO A 33 -0.10 2.91 2.76
C PRO A 33 0.21 1.40 2.84
N GLY A 34 1.42 1.05 3.27
CA GLY A 34 1.94 -0.30 3.39
C GLY A 34 2.06 -1.10 2.12
N ALA A 35 2.58 -2.33 2.25
CA ALA A 35 2.82 -3.19 1.10
C ALA A 35 1.53 -3.48 0.32
N GLY A 36 0.39 -3.53 1.02
CA GLY A 36 -0.95 -3.63 0.43
C GLY A 36 -1.30 -2.40 -0.41
N GLY A 37 -1.23 -1.20 0.16
CA GLY A 37 -1.51 0.03 -0.58
C GLY A 37 -0.56 0.25 -1.75
N LEU A 38 0.73 -0.06 -1.55
CA LEU A 38 1.76 0.01 -2.60
C LEU A 38 1.47 -0.96 -3.74
N LEU A 39 1.07 -2.21 -3.45
CA LEU A 39 0.66 -3.17 -4.46
C LEU A 39 -0.55 -2.66 -5.27
N LEU A 40 -1.59 -2.15 -4.59
CA LEU A 40 -2.78 -1.64 -5.26
C LEU A 40 -2.46 -0.44 -6.17
N ALA A 41 -1.64 0.49 -5.68
CA ALA A 41 -1.15 1.61 -6.47
C ALA A 41 -0.34 1.13 -7.68
N GLY A 42 0.58 0.18 -7.49
CA GLY A 42 1.37 -0.40 -8.58
C GLY A 42 0.52 -1.02 -9.67
N ILE A 43 -0.52 -1.80 -9.30
CA ILE A 43 -1.46 -2.39 -10.28
C ILE A 43 -2.15 -1.29 -11.09
N VAL A 44 -2.61 -0.21 -10.44
CA VAL A 44 -3.26 0.89 -11.16
C VAL A 44 -2.29 1.60 -12.10
N ALA A 45 -1.06 1.90 -11.64
CA ALA A 45 -0.06 2.58 -12.44
C ALA A 45 0.38 1.78 -13.67
N GLU A 46 0.56 0.47 -13.52
CA GLU A 46 0.93 -0.43 -14.61
C GLU A 46 -0.20 -0.56 -15.64
N MET A 47 -1.45 -0.63 -15.17
CA MET A 47 -2.60 -0.87 -16.02
C MET A 47 -3.11 0.38 -16.73
N ALA A 48 -3.04 1.54 -16.08
CA ALA A 48 -3.65 2.77 -16.55
C ALA A 48 -3.28 3.13 -18.00
N PRO A 49 -2.00 3.05 -18.45
CA PRO A 49 -1.62 3.33 -19.83
C PRO A 49 -2.38 2.50 -20.87
N GLY A 50 -2.69 1.23 -20.57
CA GLY A 50 -3.44 0.32 -21.43
C GLY A 50 -4.96 0.47 -21.35
N VAL A 51 -5.48 1.35 -20.48
CA VAL A 51 -6.91 1.64 -20.37
C VAL A 51 -7.29 2.77 -21.34
N ALA A 52 -8.36 2.53 -22.11
CA ALA A 52 -8.95 3.52 -23.01
C ALA A 52 -9.30 4.83 -22.26
N PRO A 53 -9.07 6.02 -22.87
CA PRO A 53 -9.22 7.30 -22.17
C PRO A 53 -10.59 7.50 -21.50
N ASP A 54 -11.68 7.16 -22.18
CA ASP A 54 -13.05 7.27 -21.65
C ASP A 54 -13.26 6.37 -20.42
N LEU A 55 -12.68 5.18 -20.41
CA LEU A 55 -12.72 4.28 -19.26
C LEU A 55 -11.83 4.77 -18.12
N ARG A 56 -10.71 5.45 -18.43
CA ARG A 56 -9.81 6.02 -17.42
C ARG A 56 -10.45 7.17 -16.65
N GLU A 57 -11.19 8.04 -17.34
CA GLU A 57 -12.02 9.07 -16.68
C GLU A 57 -13.06 8.44 -15.74
N ASN A 58 -13.72 7.37 -16.19
CA ASN A 58 -14.69 6.64 -15.37
C ASN A 58 -14.03 5.90 -14.19
N LEU A 59 -12.77 5.44 -14.32
CA LEU A 59 -12.00 4.88 -13.21
C LEU A 59 -11.70 5.95 -12.16
N TYR A 60 -11.33 7.16 -12.57
CA TYR A 60 -11.11 8.28 -11.66
C TYR A 60 -12.37 8.62 -10.86
N VAL A 61 -13.53 8.69 -11.53
CA VAL A 61 -14.82 8.91 -10.84
C VAL A 61 -15.13 7.80 -9.83
N LEU A 62 -14.89 6.54 -10.20
CA LEU A 62 -15.05 5.42 -9.27
C LEU A 62 -14.08 5.48 -8.09
N LEU A 63 -12.82 5.88 -8.33
CA LEU A 63 -11.82 6.06 -7.28
C LEU A 63 -12.33 7.07 -6.25
N GLU A 64 -12.82 8.23 -6.67
CA GLU A 64 -13.35 9.25 -5.76
C GLU A 64 -14.62 8.79 -5.02
N ASP A 65 -15.52 8.07 -5.71
CA ASP A 65 -16.71 7.50 -5.07
C ASP A 65 -16.34 6.48 -3.97
N LEU A 66 -15.32 5.65 -4.22
CA LEU A 66 -14.82 4.66 -3.25
C LEU A 66 -14.05 5.31 -2.10
N ALA A 67 -13.21 6.31 -2.38
CA ALA A 67 -12.50 7.10 -1.37
C ALA A 67 -13.48 7.72 -0.37
N ALA A 68 -14.58 8.28 -0.88
CA ALA A 68 -15.67 8.84 -0.09
C ALA A 68 -16.59 7.79 0.57
N GLY A 69 -16.31 6.49 0.40
CA GLY A 69 -17.10 5.40 0.99
C GLY A 69 -18.52 5.28 0.44
N LYS A 70 -18.79 5.79 -0.77
CA LYS A 70 -20.13 5.75 -1.37
C LYS A 70 -20.50 4.33 -1.78
N ARG A 71 -21.81 4.06 -1.79
CA ARG A 71 -22.35 2.85 -2.41
C ARG A 71 -22.18 2.93 -3.93
N ILE A 72 -21.49 1.95 -4.52
CA ILE A 72 -21.27 1.90 -5.96
C ILE A 72 -22.38 1.12 -6.68
N PRO A 73 -23.22 1.78 -7.50
CA PRO A 73 -24.18 1.07 -8.35
C PRO A 73 -23.44 0.28 -9.44
N GLN A 74 -23.93 -0.92 -9.74
CA GLN A 74 -23.34 -1.82 -10.72
C GLN A 74 -24.25 -1.94 -11.96
N PRO A 75 -23.70 -2.06 -13.18
CA PRO A 75 -22.27 -2.12 -13.51
C PRO A 75 -21.56 -0.74 -13.44
N ARG A 76 -20.23 -0.75 -13.28
CA ARG A 76 -19.39 0.46 -13.30
C ARG A 76 -18.19 0.26 -14.22
N VAL A 77 -17.80 1.30 -14.96
CA VAL A 77 -16.74 1.24 -15.99
C VAL A 77 -16.93 0.05 -16.94
N ARG A 78 -18.18 -0.18 -17.35
CA ARG A 78 -18.64 -1.30 -18.21
C ARG A 78 -18.42 -2.71 -17.63
N HIS A 79 -18.11 -2.85 -16.34
CA HIS A 79 -17.90 -4.15 -15.68
C HIS A 79 -18.83 -4.28 -14.47
N ARG A 80 -19.30 -5.49 -14.22
CA ARG A 80 -20.07 -5.82 -13.00
C ARG A 80 -19.13 -6.39 -11.95
N PHE A 81 -19.07 -5.75 -10.79
CA PHE A 81 -18.45 -6.31 -9.60
C PHE A 81 -19.37 -7.31 -8.90
N GLN A 82 -18.87 -8.49 -8.55
CA GLN A 82 -19.65 -9.58 -7.96
C GLN A 82 -18.78 -10.46 -7.05
N THR A 83 -19.41 -11.40 -6.33
CA THR A 83 -18.74 -12.38 -5.46
C THR A 83 -18.53 -13.74 -6.14
N ASP A 84 -19.40 -14.12 -7.08
CA ASP A 84 -19.28 -15.38 -7.82
C ASP A 84 -18.06 -15.37 -8.77
N THR A 85 -17.26 -16.43 -8.68
CA THR A 85 -16.04 -16.63 -9.47
C THR A 85 -16.20 -17.68 -10.57
N VAL A 86 -17.34 -18.37 -10.66
CA VAL A 86 -17.55 -19.47 -11.60
C VAL A 86 -17.45 -18.98 -13.06
N GLY A 87 -16.59 -19.65 -13.82
CA GLY A 87 -16.33 -19.35 -15.23
C GLY A 87 -15.52 -18.07 -15.47
N LEU A 88 -14.90 -17.50 -14.43
CA LEU A 88 -13.94 -16.40 -14.56
C LEU A 88 -12.51 -16.93 -14.68
N LEU A 89 -11.67 -16.19 -15.41
CA LEU A 89 -10.23 -16.39 -15.35
C LEU A 89 -9.68 -15.84 -14.04
N ARG A 90 -8.60 -16.44 -13.55
CA ARG A 90 -7.90 -16.03 -12.34
C ARG A 90 -6.54 -15.46 -12.70
N THR A 91 -6.17 -14.35 -12.06
CA THR A 91 -4.83 -13.74 -12.07
C THR A 91 -4.43 -13.36 -10.66
N ASN A 92 -3.13 -13.36 -10.37
CA ASN A 92 -2.57 -12.97 -9.07
C ASN A 92 -1.52 -11.88 -9.24
N HIS A 93 -1.69 -10.77 -8.51
CA HIS A 93 -0.70 -9.70 -8.43
C HIS A 93 -0.03 -9.75 -7.08
N ARG A 94 1.28 -9.56 -7.04
CA ARG A 94 2.10 -9.71 -5.85
C ARG A 94 3.11 -8.59 -5.75
N LEU A 95 3.45 -8.26 -4.51
CA LEU A 95 4.63 -7.49 -4.18
C LEU A 95 5.57 -8.41 -3.41
N ARG A 96 6.83 -8.49 -3.85
CA ARG A 96 7.85 -9.31 -3.23
C ARG A 96 8.97 -8.47 -2.66
N ALA A 97 9.43 -8.83 -1.47
CA ALA A 97 10.73 -8.41 -0.97
C ALA A 97 11.80 -9.45 -1.38
N ILE A 98 12.78 -9.04 -2.18
CA ILE A 98 13.90 -9.85 -2.67
C ILE A 98 15.17 -9.05 -2.45
N ASP A 99 16.10 -9.59 -1.66
CA ASP A 99 17.40 -8.96 -1.34
C ASP A 99 17.27 -7.49 -0.88
N GLY A 100 16.20 -7.22 -0.15
CA GLY A 100 15.82 -5.91 0.36
C GLY A 100 15.02 -5.05 -0.63
N SER A 101 15.10 -5.28 -1.93
CA SER A 101 14.31 -4.54 -2.91
C SER A 101 12.88 -5.05 -2.98
N LEU A 102 11.95 -4.13 -3.27
CA LEU A 102 10.57 -4.46 -3.58
C LEU A 102 10.39 -4.64 -5.09
N ILE A 103 9.83 -5.78 -5.48
CA ILE A 103 9.60 -6.14 -6.87
C ILE A 103 8.12 -6.43 -7.06
N PHE A 104 7.50 -5.72 -8.00
CA PHE A 104 6.14 -6.01 -8.44
C PHE A 104 6.15 -7.25 -9.34
N GLU A 105 5.35 -8.23 -8.96
CA GLU A 105 5.03 -9.40 -9.77
C GLU A 105 3.59 -9.28 -10.22
N PHE A 106 3.46 -9.04 -11.50
CA PHE A 106 2.24 -8.66 -12.13
C PHE A 106 1.86 -9.77 -13.09
N ASP A 107 0.72 -10.43 -12.87
CA ASP A 107 0.21 -11.41 -13.84
C ASP A 107 -0.29 -10.65 -15.07
N HIS A 108 0.64 -10.27 -15.95
CA HIS A 108 0.43 -9.57 -17.23
C HIS A 108 1.29 -10.34 -18.24
N VAL A 109 0.88 -10.72 -19.44
CA VAL A 109 0.04 -10.11 -20.47
C VAL A 109 -0.84 -11.26 -21.05
N ASP A 110 -1.93 -10.97 -21.77
CA ASP A 110 -2.86 -11.94 -22.40
C ASP A 110 -3.97 -12.58 -21.53
N ARG A 111 -3.98 -12.42 -20.20
CA ARG A 111 -5.02 -13.06 -19.36
C ARG A 111 -6.24 -12.18 -19.09
N GLY A 112 -6.15 -10.86 -19.14
CA GLY A 112 -7.26 -9.93 -18.85
C GLY A 112 -7.12 -8.57 -19.54
N LEU A 113 -8.19 -7.77 -19.53
CA LEU A 113 -8.14 -6.38 -19.99
C LEU A 113 -7.53 -5.49 -18.89
N PRO A 114 -6.71 -4.48 -19.22
CA PRO A 114 -6.09 -3.63 -18.21
C PRO A 114 -7.07 -2.99 -17.22
N VAL A 115 -8.24 -2.56 -17.74
CA VAL A 115 -9.33 -1.99 -16.94
C VAL A 115 -9.86 -2.96 -15.88
N GLN A 116 -9.79 -4.28 -16.11
CA GLN A 116 -10.25 -5.28 -15.14
C GLN A 116 -9.34 -5.34 -13.91
N HIS A 117 -8.03 -5.30 -14.12
CA HIS A 117 -7.05 -5.31 -13.04
C HIS A 117 -7.07 -4.01 -12.24
N ALA A 118 -7.16 -2.86 -12.93
CA ALA A 118 -7.33 -1.56 -12.27
C ALA A 118 -8.61 -1.52 -11.43
N LEU A 119 -9.75 -2.00 -11.96
CA LEU A 119 -11.00 -2.08 -11.21
C LEU A 119 -10.89 -2.98 -9.97
N ALA A 120 -10.23 -4.12 -10.10
CA ALA A 120 -10.03 -5.03 -8.97
C ALA A 120 -9.20 -4.37 -7.86
N ALA A 121 -8.13 -3.64 -8.22
CA ALA A 121 -7.34 -2.89 -7.27
C ALA A 121 -8.16 -1.81 -6.55
N LEU A 122 -8.98 -1.04 -7.28
CA LEU A 122 -9.86 -0.02 -6.70
C LEU A 122 -10.91 -0.63 -5.74
N TYR A 123 -11.59 -1.71 -6.15
CA TYR A 123 -12.55 -2.38 -5.27
C TYR A 123 -11.89 -3.02 -4.05
N ALA A 124 -10.65 -3.49 -4.17
CA ALA A 124 -9.88 -3.98 -3.02
C ALA A 124 -9.53 -2.83 -2.07
N ALA A 125 -9.10 -1.68 -2.60
CA ALA A 125 -8.81 -0.47 -1.82
C ALA A 125 -10.04 0.02 -1.04
N GLY A 126 -11.21 0.02 -1.68
CA GLY A 126 -12.48 0.38 -1.04
C GLY A 126 -12.89 -0.54 0.12
N GLN A 127 -12.29 -1.72 0.25
CA GLN A 127 -12.54 -2.67 1.33
C GLN A 127 -11.46 -2.63 2.44
N LEU A 128 -10.44 -1.77 2.32
CA LEU A 128 -9.43 -1.59 3.35
C LEU A 128 -10.00 -0.89 4.60
N PRO A 129 -9.36 -1.03 5.77
CA PRO A 129 -9.70 -0.29 6.98
C PRO A 129 -9.73 1.22 6.74
N ALA A 130 -10.64 1.93 7.41
CA ALA A 130 -10.79 3.38 7.25
C ALA A 130 -9.51 4.16 7.60
N THR A 131 -8.71 3.66 8.55
CA THR A 131 -7.46 4.26 9.02
C THR A 131 -6.37 4.37 7.94
N ALA A 132 -6.35 3.44 6.98
CA ALA A 132 -5.39 3.46 5.88
C ALA A 132 -5.96 4.06 4.58
N ARG A 133 -7.28 4.29 4.54
CA ARG A 133 -7.99 4.58 3.29
C ARG A 133 -7.52 5.87 2.64
N GLU A 134 -7.40 6.96 3.40
CA GLU A 134 -6.99 8.27 2.88
C GLU A 134 -5.64 8.18 2.14
N VAL A 135 -4.59 7.72 2.84
CA VAL A 135 -3.23 7.59 2.30
C VAL A 135 -3.17 6.64 1.10
N VAL A 136 -3.89 5.51 1.15
CA VAL A 136 -3.93 4.58 0.01
C VAL A 136 -4.62 5.21 -1.21
N PHE A 137 -5.72 5.94 -1.01
CA PHE A 137 -6.43 6.59 -2.12
C PHE A 137 -5.65 7.77 -2.71
N ASP A 138 -4.84 8.49 -1.92
CA ASP A 138 -3.89 9.47 -2.45
C ASP A 138 -2.87 8.82 -3.38
N GLY A 139 -2.24 7.72 -2.94
CA GLY A 139 -1.33 6.94 -3.80
C GLY A 139 -2.00 6.40 -5.06
N LEU A 140 -3.29 6.04 -5.01
CA LEU A 140 -4.05 5.59 -6.18
C LEU A 140 -4.34 6.73 -7.17
N ARG A 141 -4.54 7.97 -6.69
CA ARG A 141 -4.71 9.15 -7.57
C ARG A 141 -3.45 9.39 -8.38
N ASP A 142 -2.31 9.39 -7.71
CA ASP A 142 -1.00 9.57 -8.36
C ASP A 142 -0.69 8.42 -9.32
N ALA A 143 -1.00 7.17 -8.92
CA ALA A 143 -0.82 6.00 -9.75
C ALA A 143 -1.62 6.05 -11.05
N LEU A 144 -2.87 6.52 -11.03
CA LEU A 144 -3.72 6.58 -12.22
C LEU A 144 -3.15 7.48 -13.32
N VAL A 145 -2.38 8.50 -12.95
CA VAL A 145 -1.74 9.46 -13.87
C VAL A 145 -0.24 9.27 -14.03
N TRP A 146 0.35 8.24 -13.39
CA TRP A 146 1.79 8.03 -13.33
C TRP A 146 2.47 7.98 -14.72
N GLY A 147 1.92 7.17 -15.63
CA GLY A 147 2.30 7.14 -17.05
C GLY A 147 3.74 6.72 -17.37
N LYS A 148 4.52 6.28 -16.37
CA LYS A 148 5.90 5.79 -16.50
C LYS A 148 5.99 4.35 -15.98
N SER A 149 7.17 3.75 -16.09
CA SER A 149 7.45 2.42 -15.53
C SER A 149 7.17 2.37 -14.02
N VAL A 150 6.63 1.24 -13.55
CA VAL A 150 6.39 0.97 -12.13
C VAL A 150 7.66 0.38 -11.52
N ASP A 151 8.59 1.26 -11.14
CA ASP A 151 9.92 0.92 -10.62
C ASP A 151 10.16 1.50 -9.20
N GLU A 152 11.41 1.53 -8.75
CA GLU A 152 11.80 2.11 -7.46
C GLU A 152 11.39 3.59 -7.29
N ARG A 153 11.33 4.35 -8.38
CA ARG A 153 10.88 5.75 -8.33
C ARG A 153 9.39 5.85 -8.08
N PHE A 154 8.62 4.93 -8.65
CA PHE A 154 7.20 4.81 -8.33
C PHE A 154 7.00 4.45 -6.86
N ILE A 155 7.77 3.49 -6.34
CA ILE A 155 7.71 3.10 -4.92
C ILE A 155 8.00 4.31 -4.03
N SER A 156 9.10 5.02 -4.28
CA SER A 156 9.46 6.22 -3.52
C SER A 156 8.39 7.32 -3.58
N ALA A 157 7.76 7.52 -4.75
CA ALA A 157 6.69 8.50 -4.91
C ALA A 157 5.45 8.15 -4.07
N VAL A 158 4.97 6.91 -4.14
CA VAL A 158 3.80 6.44 -3.36
C VAL A 158 4.07 6.47 -1.85
N MET A 159 5.32 6.27 -1.45
CA MET A 159 5.75 6.33 -0.05
C MET A 159 6.02 7.76 0.46
N GLY A 160 5.71 8.81 -0.32
CA GLY A 160 5.78 10.20 0.14
C GLY A 160 7.13 10.89 -0.06
N GLY A 161 7.93 10.46 -1.05
CA GLY A 161 9.19 11.13 -1.40
C GLY A 161 10.38 10.82 -0.49
N GLY A 162 10.19 9.95 0.52
CA GLY A 162 11.30 9.23 1.13
C GLY A 162 11.96 8.35 0.06
N SER A 163 13.29 8.37 0.00
CA SER A 163 14.03 7.39 -0.79
C SER A 163 13.59 6.03 -0.26
N GLY A 164 12.80 5.28 -1.03
CA GLY A 164 12.34 3.94 -0.69
C GLY A 164 13.55 3.01 -0.60
N THR A 165 14.29 3.15 0.50
CA THR A 165 15.51 2.43 0.79
C THR A 165 15.11 1.27 1.69
N ILE A 166 15.84 0.17 1.56
CA ILE A 166 15.71 -1.04 2.39
C ILE A 166 15.57 -0.76 3.88
N THR A 167 16.17 0.32 4.38
CA THR A 167 16.07 0.81 5.77
C THR A 167 14.66 1.26 6.19
N ASP A 168 13.88 1.81 5.27
CA ASP A 168 12.47 2.15 5.53
C ASP A 168 11.60 0.89 5.51
N LEU A 169 12.04 -0.22 4.90
CA LEU A 169 11.34 -1.51 4.84
C LEU A 169 11.77 -2.52 5.92
N SER A 170 13.01 -2.46 6.41
CA SER A 170 13.44 -3.22 7.60
C SER A 170 12.63 -2.80 8.83
N SER A 171 12.19 -1.55 8.84
CA SER A 171 11.30 -1.00 9.85
C SER A 171 9.90 -1.64 9.87
N TRP A 172 9.50 -2.27 8.76
CA TRP A 172 8.17 -2.84 8.53
C TRP A 172 8.14 -4.38 8.60
N ASN A 173 9.27 -5.04 8.34
CA ASN A 173 9.40 -6.49 8.42
C ASN A 173 9.87 -7.01 9.78
N ASP A 174 10.35 -6.13 10.67
CA ASP A 174 10.64 -6.45 12.07
C ASP A 174 10.40 -5.21 12.97
N PRO A 175 9.16 -5.00 13.46
CA PRO A 175 8.84 -3.86 14.32
C PRO A 175 9.66 -3.83 15.62
N VAL A 176 10.20 -4.98 16.04
CA VAL A 176 11.12 -5.07 17.17
C VAL A 176 12.49 -4.56 16.76
N SER A 177 13.03 -4.96 15.61
CA SER A 177 14.32 -4.45 15.10
C SER A 177 14.28 -2.93 14.87
N TRP A 178 13.20 -2.39 14.34
CA TRP A 178 12.98 -0.94 14.23
C TRP A 178 13.06 -0.24 15.58
N ALA A 179 12.33 -0.78 16.57
CA ALA A 179 12.28 -0.21 17.89
C ALA A 179 13.64 -0.30 18.61
N LEU A 180 14.39 -1.38 18.38
CA LEU A 180 15.76 -1.56 18.86
C LEU A 180 16.70 -0.53 18.24
N GLU A 181 16.65 -0.32 16.92
CA GLU A 181 17.46 0.68 16.21
C GLU A 181 17.12 2.10 16.66
N THR A 182 15.82 2.43 16.72
CA THR A 182 15.31 3.74 17.13
C THR A 182 15.76 4.13 18.54
N LEU A 183 15.87 3.15 19.45
CA LEU A 183 16.37 3.34 20.82
C LEU A 183 17.88 3.09 20.99
N GLY A 184 18.59 2.70 19.93
CA GLY A 184 20.02 2.34 19.96
C GLY A 184 20.31 1.19 20.93
N LEU A 185 19.54 0.10 20.80
CA LEU A 185 19.55 -1.10 21.64
C LEU A 185 19.92 -2.34 20.82
N GLU A 186 20.55 -3.30 21.49
CA GLU A 186 20.81 -4.63 20.96
C GLU A 186 19.61 -5.57 21.21
N SER A 187 19.63 -6.75 20.59
CA SER A 187 18.55 -7.73 20.69
C SER A 187 18.27 -8.20 22.13
N ASN A 188 16.99 -8.48 22.41
CA ASN A 188 16.50 -8.97 23.71
C ASN A 188 16.79 -8.07 24.94
N PRO A 189 16.51 -6.75 24.89
CA PRO A 189 16.77 -5.84 26.00
C PRO A 189 15.79 -6.08 27.16
N SER A 190 16.26 -5.86 28.39
CA SER A 190 15.36 -5.85 29.55
C SER A 190 14.43 -4.63 29.53
N LYS A 191 13.21 -4.74 30.07
CA LYS A 191 12.29 -3.61 30.30
C LYS A 191 12.96 -2.41 30.96
N ARG A 192 13.88 -2.65 31.91
CA ARG A 192 14.66 -1.59 32.58
C ARG A 192 15.59 -0.87 31.61
N THR A 193 16.21 -1.60 30.68
CA THR A 193 17.11 -1.06 29.65
C THR A 193 16.35 -0.20 28.64
N VAL A 194 15.21 -0.69 28.14
CA VAL A 194 14.31 0.03 27.23
C VAL A 194 13.89 1.37 27.84
N MET A 195 13.34 1.34 29.06
CA MET A 195 12.87 2.55 29.76
C MET A 195 14.00 3.54 30.08
N LYS A 196 15.23 3.06 30.37
CA LYS A 196 16.38 3.93 30.62
C LYS A 196 16.81 4.66 29.34
N ARG A 197 16.88 3.96 28.19
CA ARG A 197 17.23 4.56 26.90
C ARG A 197 16.18 5.55 26.43
N TYR A 198 14.91 5.16 26.48
CA TYR A 198 13.78 6.03 26.13
C TYR A 198 13.83 7.37 26.89
N ARG A 199 14.00 7.35 28.22
CA ARG A 199 14.10 8.58 29.02
C ARG A 199 15.33 9.44 28.72
N GLY A 200 16.39 8.85 28.16
CA GLY A 200 17.58 9.60 27.72
C GLY A 200 17.27 10.36 26.44
N LEU A 201 16.84 9.63 25.41
CA LEU A 201 16.50 10.18 24.10
C LEU A 201 15.34 11.16 24.16
N LEU A 202 14.35 10.93 25.02
CA LEU A 202 13.22 11.85 25.22
C LEU A 202 13.67 13.20 25.80
N ARG A 203 14.68 13.21 26.67
CA ARG A 203 15.26 14.46 27.20
C ARG A 203 16.07 15.18 26.12
N GLU A 204 16.79 14.45 25.29
CA GLU A 204 17.57 15.02 24.18
C GLU A 204 16.67 15.63 23.09
N ALA A 205 15.53 14.98 22.78
CA ALA A 205 14.59 15.44 21.77
C ALA A 205 13.63 16.56 22.24
N HIS A 206 13.64 16.92 23.53
CA HIS A 206 12.71 17.89 24.07
C HIS A 206 13.05 19.32 23.60
N PRO A 207 12.06 20.15 23.22
CA PRO A 207 12.29 21.53 22.75
C PRO A 207 13.09 22.40 23.73
N ASP A 208 12.94 22.16 25.03
CA ASP A 208 13.69 22.85 26.10
C ASP A 208 15.23 22.66 26.03
N HIS A 209 15.72 21.77 25.17
CA HIS A 209 17.15 21.51 24.95
C HIS A 209 17.67 21.95 23.57
N GLY A 210 16.90 22.74 22.81
CA GLY A 210 17.38 23.45 21.61
C GLY A 210 17.06 22.79 20.26
N ALA A 211 16.09 21.88 20.20
CA ALA A 211 15.57 21.32 18.96
C ALA A 211 14.47 22.22 18.35
N GLU A 212 14.37 22.29 17.00
CA GLU A 212 13.24 22.96 16.35
C GLU A 212 11.91 22.29 16.74
N GLU A 213 10.92 23.11 17.12
CA GLU A 213 9.68 22.67 17.79
C GLU A 213 8.90 21.60 16.99
N GLN A 214 8.96 21.68 15.66
CA GLN A 214 8.29 20.74 14.77
C GLN A 214 9.03 19.39 14.65
N GLU A 215 10.37 19.39 14.63
CA GLU A 215 11.19 18.16 14.58
C GLU A 215 11.15 17.41 15.92
N ALA A 216 11.11 18.16 17.03
CA ALA A 216 11.00 17.60 18.38
C ALA A 216 9.72 16.77 18.56
N ALA A 217 8.57 17.26 18.09
CA ALA A 217 7.29 16.56 18.22
C ALA A 217 7.28 15.22 17.47
N VAL A 218 7.81 15.20 16.25
CA VAL A 218 7.94 13.98 15.44
C VAL A 218 8.86 12.99 16.14
N ARG A 219 10.02 13.45 16.62
CA ARG A 219 11.00 12.59 17.30
C ARG A 219 10.46 12.00 18.60
N ILE A 220 9.70 12.78 19.38
CA ILE A 220 9.07 12.31 20.62
C ILE A 220 8.04 11.22 20.32
N ALA A 221 7.25 11.38 19.26
CA ALA A 221 6.26 10.39 18.84
C ALA A 221 6.92 9.06 18.41
N GLU A 222 7.99 9.12 17.62
CA GLU A 222 8.78 7.95 17.22
C GLU A 222 9.34 7.18 18.43
N LEU A 223 9.95 7.90 19.38
CA LEU A 223 10.50 7.30 20.61
C LEU A 223 9.41 6.64 21.46
N GLY A 224 8.20 7.21 21.48
CA GLY A 224 7.04 6.65 22.18
C GLY A 224 6.58 5.33 21.55
N GLN A 225 6.45 5.29 20.23
CA GLN A 225 6.07 4.08 19.50
C GLN A 225 7.12 2.97 19.64
N ALA A 226 8.41 3.29 19.55
CA ALA A 226 9.50 2.33 19.75
C ALA A 226 9.50 1.72 21.17
N ARG A 227 9.21 2.54 22.19
CA ARG A 227 9.05 2.04 23.56
C ARG A 227 7.88 1.05 23.65
N ASP A 228 6.72 1.40 23.09
CA ASP A 228 5.50 0.61 23.24
C ASP A 228 5.59 -0.75 22.54
N LEU A 229 6.38 -0.85 21.47
CA LEU A 229 6.65 -2.13 20.80
C LEU A 229 7.58 -3.08 21.57
N LEU A 230 8.39 -2.58 22.51
CA LEU A 230 9.39 -3.36 23.26
C LEU A 230 8.98 -3.71 24.70
N LEU A 231 7.79 -3.33 25.14
CA LEU A 231 7.32 -3.46 26.54
C LEU A 231 6.04 -4.28 26.69
#